data_AF-A0A7C9KR12-F1
#
_entry.id   AF-A0A7C9KR12-F1
#
_cell.length_a   1.000
_cell.length_b   1.000
_cell.length_c   1.000
_cell.angle_alpha   90.00
_cell.angle_beta   90.00
_cell.angle_gamma   90.00
#
_symmetry.space_group_name_H-M   'P 1'
#
loop_
_entity.id
_entity.type
_entity.pdbx_description
1 polymer ?
#
loop_
_entity_poly.entity_id
_entity_poly.type
_entity_poly.pdbx_seq_one_letter_code
_entity_poly.pdbx_strand_id
1 'polypeptide(L)'
;MTLSYKQQSALLLLGWLQLQYGHPDRARILLDALLVLHPEHQEGRRALVVSLLKLQEGSVAKEHCALLQDQGEQSEALWLCVSRACQQEGNLEEARSAYQRYLSQGTVL
;
A
#
# COMPACT_ATOMS: atom_id res chain seq x y z
N MET A 1 -20.09 -13.56 -5.47
CA MET A 1 -19.31 -14.70 -4.93
C MET A 1 -18.29 -14.11 -3.96
N THR A 2 -18.13 -14.66 -2.76
CA THR A 2 -17.17 -14.17 -1.75
C THR A 2 -16.03 -15.16 -1.58
N LEU A 3 -14.80 -14.69 -1.35
CA LEU A 3 -13.64 -15.56 -1.09
C LEU A 3 -13.65 -16.06 0.36
N SER A 4 -13.39 -17.35 0.54
CA SER A 4 -13.10 -17.91 1.86
C SER A 4 -11.81 -17.32 2.45
N TYR A 5 -11.68 -17.35 3.77
CA TYR A 5 -10.46 -16.89 4.45
C TYR A 5 -9.18 -17.49 3.86
N LYS A 6 -9.16 -18.81 3.58
CA LYS A 6 -8.00 -19.48 2.97
C LYS A 6 -7.64 -18.91 1.59
N GLN A 7 -8.65 -18.57 0.78
CA GLN A 7 -8.43 -17.95 -0.53
C GLN A 7 -7.90 -16.52 -0.40
N GLN A 8 -8.41 -15.74 0.56
CA GLN A 8 -7.89 -14.40 0.85
C GLN A 8 -6.41 -14.46 1.27
N SER A 9 -6.07 -15.35 2.22
CA SER A 9 -4.69 -15.56 2.67
C SER A 9 -3.77 -16.03 1.53
N ALA A 10 -4.27 -16.91 0.65
CA ALA A 10 -3.50 -17.38 -0.51
C ALA A 10 -3.21 -16.24 -1.50
N LEU A 11 -4.19 -15.41 -1.82
CA LEU A 11 -3.99 -14.23 -2.68
C LEU A 11 -3.00 -13.25 -2.07
N LEU A 12 -3.13 -12.96 -0.77
CA LEU A 12 -2.19 -12.08 -0.06
C LEU A 12 -0.76 -12.63 -0.11
N LEU A 13 -0.56 -13.91 0.24
CA LEU A 13 0.75 -14.54 0.26
C LEU A 13 1.39 -14.55 -1.14
N LEU A 14 0.62 -14.92 -2.16
CA LEU A 14 1.09 -14.90 -3.54
C LEU A 14 1.41 -13.48 -4.02
N GLY A 15 0.60 -12.48 -3.64
CA GLY A 15 0.88 -11.07 -3.92
C GLY A 15 2.23 -10.63 -3.37
N TRP A 16 2.51 -10.95 -2.09
CA TRP A 16 3.81 -10.67 -1.49
C TRP A 16 4.97 -11.40 -2.17
N LEU A 17 4.80 -12.68 -2.53
CA LEU A 17 5.82 -13.43 -3.26
C LEU A 17 6.13 -12.81 -4.63
N GLN A 18 5.12 -12.36 -5.37
CA GLN A 18 5.34 -11.66 -6.63
C GLN A 18 6.13 -10.34 -6.42
N LEU A 19 5.83 -9.58 -5.36
CA LEU A 19 6.60 -8.37 -5.02
C LEU A 19 8.07 -8.67 -4.69
N GLN A 20 8.33 -9.77 -3.97
CA GLN A 20 9.69 -10.20 -3.63
C GLN A 20 10.48 -10.63 -4.87
N TYR A 21 9.83 -11.28 -5.84
CA TYR A 21 10.45 -11.65 -7.11
C TYR A 21 10.53 -10.52 -8.14
N GLY A 22 10.13 -9.29 -7.79
CA GLY A 22 10.22 -8.15 -8.68
C GLY A 22 9.14 -8.13 -9.77
N HIS A 23 7.98 -8.75 -9.51
CA HIS A 23 6.81 -8.77 -10.40
C HIS A 23 5.64 -7.98 -9.80
N PRO A 24 5.75 -6.65 -9.65
CA PRO A 24 4.69 -5.84 -9.05
C PRO A 24 3.40 -5.83 -9.89
N ASP A 25 3.50 -5.90 -11.21
CA ASP A 25 2.35 -6.05 -12.12
C ASP A 25 1.50 -7.28 -11.77
N ARG A 26 2.14 -8.43 -11.51
CA ARG A 26 1.44 -9.66 -11.11
C ARG A 26 0.89 -9.58 -9.69
N ALA A 27 1.63 -8.96 -8.78
CA ALA A 27 1.16 -8.73 -7.42
C ALA A 27 -0.12 -7.89 -7.42
N ARG A 28 -0.16 -6.84 -8.24
CA ARG A 28 -1.34 -5.98 -8.39
C ARG A 28 -2.58 -6.78 -8.79
N ILE A 29 -2.49 -7.64 -9.81
CA ILE A 29 -3.64 -8.45 -10.27
C ILE A 29 -4.25 -9.27 -9.12
N LEU A 30 -3.40 -9.92 -8.32
CA LEU A 30 -3.85 -10.77 -7.20
C LEU A 30 -4.50 -9.95 -6.08
N LEU A 31 -3.94 -8.77 -5.80
CA LEU A 31 -4.37 -7.90 -4.70
C LEU A 31 -5.62 -7.09 -5.08
N ASP A 32 -5.75 -6.67 -6.34
CA ASP A 32 -6.97 -6.08 -6.87
C ASP A 32 -8.11 -7.10 -6.79
N ALA A 33 -7.89 -8.35 -7.20
CA ALA A 33 -8.89 -9.40 -7.09
C ALA A 33 -9.35 -9.65 -5.64
N LEU A 34 -8.44 -9.53 -4.67
CA LEU A 34 -8.76 -9.60 -3.24
C LEU A 34 -9.64 -8.42 -2.81
N LEU A 35 -9.22 -7.19 -3.13
CA LEU A 35 -9.84 -5.96 -2.63
C LEU A 35 -11.15 -5.61 -3.34
N VAL A 36 -11.39 -6.11 -4.56
CA VAL A 36 -12.70 -6.03 -5.22
C VAL A 36 -13.77 -6.79 -4.43
N LEU A 37 -13.40 -7.91 -3.79
CA LEU A 37 -14.34 -8.76 -3.06
C LEU A 37 -14.36 -8.48 -1.56
N HIS A 38 -13.25 -7.99 -1.00
CA HIS A 38 -13.06 -7.69 0.42
C HIS A 38 -12.33 -6.35 0.60
N PRO A 39 -13.00 -5.21 0.35
CA PRO A 39 -12.38 -3.88 0.40
C PRO A 39 -11.88 -3.49 1.81
N GLU A 40 -12.37 -4.12 2.86
CA GLU A 40 -11.92 -3.93 4.24
C GLU A 40 -10.58 -4.62 4.54
N HIS A 41 -10.04 -5.42 3.62
CA HIS A 41 -8.84 -6.22 3.86
C HIS A 41 -7.55 -5.39 3.89
N GLN A 42 -7.23 -4.80 5.05
CA GLN A 42 -6.11 -3.87 5.27
C GLN A 42 -4.75 -4.41 4.78
N GLU A 43 -4.38 -5.64 5.14
CA GLU A 43 -3.08 -6.22 4.73
C GLU A 43 -2.93 -6.34 3.20
N GLY A 44 -4.01 -6.66 2.50
CA GLY A 44 -4.05 -6.72 1.04
C GLY A 44 -3.89 -5.33 0.43
N ARG A 45 -4.52 -4.32 1.04
CA ARG A 45 -4.39 -2.92 0.65
C ARG A 45 -2.96 -2.39 0.86
N ARG A 46 -2.30 -2.74 1.98
CA ARG A 46 -0.88 -2.42 2.20
C ARG A 46 0.02 -3.04 1.14
N ALA A 47 -0.17 -4.32 0.82
CA ALA A 47 0.58 -4.98 -0.24
C ALA A 47 0.33 -4.29 -1.61
N LEU A 48 -0.91 -3.86 -1.89
CA LEU A 48 -1.25 -3.17 -3.13
C LEU A 48 -0.54 -1.82 -3.23
N VAL A 49 -0.50 -1.04 -2.15
CA VAL A 49 0.26 0.21 -2.10
C VAL A 49 1.73 -0.02 -2.48
N VAL A 50 2.38 -1.04 -1.91
CA VAL A 50 3.77 -1.37 -2.26
C VAL A 50 3.92 -1.73 -3.73
N SER A 51 2.94 -2.45 -4.29
CA SER A 51 2.90 -2.80 -5.71
C SER A 51 2.82 -1.56 -6.60
N LEU A 52 1.88 -0.66 -6.33
CA LEU A 52 1.66 0.57 -7.09
C LEU A 52 2.88 1.50 -7.03
N LEU A 53 3.50 1.63 -5.86
CA LEU A 53 4.75 2.40 -5.70
C LEU A 53 5.92 1.79 -6.49
N LYS A 54 5.96 0.48 -6.72
CA LYS A 54 6.96 -0.14 -7.61
C LYS A 54 6.63 0.08 -9.09
N LEU A 55 5.36 0.20 -9.43
CA LEU A 55 4.86 0.49 -10.78
C LEU A 55 4.91 1.98 -11.17
N GLN A 56 5.34 2.86 -10.25
CA GLN A 56 5.31 4.32 -10.43
C GLN A 56 3.89 4.89 -10.57
N GLU A 57 2.90 4.24 -9.97
CA GLU A 57 1.51 4.69 -9.93
C GLU A 57 1.22 5.46 -8.64
N GLY A 58 1.87 6.61 -8.47
CA GLY A 58 1.85 7.39 -7.24
C GLY A 58 0.46 7.89 -6.86
N SER A 59 -0.29 8.42 -7.82
CA SER A 59 -1.67 8.89 -7.63
C SER A 59 -2.57 7.80 -7.03
N VAL A 60 -2.61 6.61 -7.63
CA VAL A 60 -3.42 5.48 -7.15
C VAL A 60 -2.91 4.95 -5.80
N ALA A 61 -1.59 4.91 -5.61
CA ALA A 61 -1.01 4.54 -4.31
C ALA A 61 -1.46 5.48 -3.19
N LYS A 62 -1.52 6.80 -3.46
CA LYS A 62 -1.96 7.82 -2.50
C LYS A 62 -3.42 7.64 -2.09
N GLU A 63 -4.30 7.29 -3.03
CA GLU A 63 -5.71 6.98 -2.74
C GLU A 63 -5.84 5.79 -1.78
N HIS A 64 -5.09 4.71 -2.03
CA HIS A 64 -5.11 3.55 -1.14
C HIS A 64 -4.48 3.82 0.23
N CYS A 65 -3.47 4.68 0.30
CA CYS A 65 -2.94 5.15 1.59
C CYS A 65 -4.00 5.94 2.38
N ALA A 66 -4.76 6.83 1.73
CA ALA A 66 -5.83 7.58 2.38
C ALA A 66 -6.91 6.64 2.95
N LEU A 67 -7.30 5.61 2.19
CA LEU A 67 -8.24 4.59 2.67
C LEU A 67 -7.72 3.83 3.91
N LEU A 68 -6.42 3.53 3.98
CA LEU A 68 -5.83 2.93 5.19
C LEU A 68 -5.88 3.89 6.39
N GLN A 69 -5.64 5.18 6.17
CA GLN A 69 -5.74 6.22 7.21
C GLN A 69 -7.18 6.36 7.72
N ASP A 70 -8.16 6.36 6.82
CA ASP A 70 -9.59 6.41 7.16
C ASP A 70 -10.02 5.16 7.95
N GLN A 71 -9.36 4.03 7.72
CA GLN A 71 -9.53 2.78 8.49
C GLN A 71 -8.77 2.80 9.83
N GLY A 72 -8.15 3.92 10.20
CA GLY A 72 -7.46 4.12 11.47
C GLY A 72 -6.00 3.68 11.48
N GLU A 73 -5.41 3.32 10.33
CA GLU A 73 -3.99 2.98 10.29
C GLU A 73 -3.13 4.23 10.49
N GLN A 74 -2.33 4.22 11.55
CA GLN A 74 -1.40 5.30 11.90
C GLN A 74 0.06 4.83 11.85
N SER A 75 0.35 3.82 11.03
CA SER A 75 1.68 3.23 10.95
C SER A 75 2.68 4.22 10.33
N GLU A 76 3.92 4.20 10.82
CA GLU A 76 5.00 5.03 10.28
C GLU A 76 5.27 4.66 8.81
N ALA A 77 5.23 3.36 8.52
CA ALA A 77 5.41 2.82 7.18
C ALA A 77 4.40 3.38 6.17
N LEU A 78 3.18 3.68 6.61
CA LEU A 78 2.17 4.33 5.78
C LEU A 78 2.58 5.75 5.39
N TRP A 79 3.15 6.53 6.31
CA TRP A 79 3.66 7.88 5.99
C TRP A 79 4.85 7.85 5.02
N LEU A 80 5.71 6.83 5.11
CA LEU A 80 6.76 6.62 4.12
C LEU A 80 6.17 6.31 2.73
N CYS A 81 5.10 5.51 2.67
CA CYS A 81 4.39 5.21 1.41
C CYS A 81 3.74 6.46 0.82
N VAL A 82 3.06 7.29 1.63
CA VAL A 82 2.48 8.58 1.20
C VAL A 82 3.56 9.51 0.66
N SER A 83 4.69 9.62 1.35
CA SER A 83 5.82 10.45 0.90
C SER A 83 6.29 10.03 -0.50
N ARG A 84 6.54 8.73 -0.68
CA ARG A 84 7.00 8.18 -1.95
C ARG A 84 5.98 8.36 -3.07
N ALA A 85 4.68 8.19 -2.78
CA ALA A 85 3.61 8.43 -3.73
C ALA A 85 3.63 9.90 -4.22
N CYS A 86 3.75 10.86 -3.30
CA CYS A 86 3.83 12.28 -3.65
C CYS A 86 5.09 12.63 -4.44
N GLN A 87 6.23 11.98 -4.18
CA GLN A 87 7.45 12.17 -4.99
C GLN A 87 7.26 11.73 -6.44
N GLN A 88 6.58 10.61 -6.68
CA GLN A 88 6.30 10.09 -8.03
C GLN A 88 5.44 11.06 -8.84
N GLU A 89 4.52 11.76 -8.19
CA GLU A 89 3.64 12.77 -8.80
C GLU A 89 4.28 14.17 -8.88
N GLY A 90 5.51 14.36 -8.37
CA GLY A 90 6.18 15.67 -8.34
C GLY A 90 5.67 16.64 -7.26
N ASN A 91 4.80 16.18 -6.35
CA ASN A 91 4.25 16.98 -5.25
C ASN A 91 5.24 17.04 -4.07
N LEU A 92 6.35 17.74 -4.27
CA LEU A 92 7.50 17.70 -3.36
C LEU A 92 7.22 18.25 -1.95
N GLU A 93 6.34 19.25 -1.82
CA GLU A 93 5.98 19.79 -0.51
C GLU A 93 5.22 18.75 0.33
N GLU A 94 4.20 18.11 -0.26
CA GLU A 94 3.43 17.06 0.39
C GLU A 94 4.31 15.85 0.75
N ALA A 95 5.22 15.48 -0.16
CA ALA A 95 6.20 14.43 0.08
C ALA A 95 7.06 14.74 1.30
N ARG A 96 7.57 15.98 1.40
CA ARG A 96 8.38 16.44 2.52
C ARG A 96 7.60 16.38 3.83
N SER A 97 6.35 16.86 3.85
CA SER A 97 5.51 16.83 5.05
C SER A 97 5.20 15.40 5.50
N ALA A 98 4.90 14.49 4.57
CA ALA A 98 4.67 13.08 4.89
C ALA A 98 5.95 12.40 5.43
N TYR A 99 7.11 12.69 4.84
CA TYR A 99 8.38 12.16 5.31
C TYR A 99 8.75 12.67 6.72
N GLN A 100 8.45 13.93 7.04
CA GLN A 100 8.61 14.47 8.39
C GLN A 100 7.76 13.71 9.41
N ARG A 101 6.50 13.36 9.06
CA ARG A 101 5.65 12.52 9.92
C ARG A 101 6.25 11.15 10.15
N TYR A 102 6.72 10.49 9.09
CA TYR A 102 7.44 9.21 9.18
C TYR A 102 8.61 9.29 10.19
N LEU A 103 9.46 10.31 10.09
CA LEU A 103 10.58 10.49 11.02
C LEU A 103 10.14 10.79 12.45
N SER A 104 9.11 11.63 12.62
CA SER A 104 8.65 12.04 13.95
C SER A 104 8.06 10.88 14.77
N GLN A 105 7.53 9.86 14.10
CA GLN A 105 6.97 8.69 14.77
C GLN A 105 8.05 7.64 15.06
N GLY A 106 9.01 7.44 14.14
CA GLY A 106 10.13 6.49 14.31
C GLY A 106 11.23 6.93 15.28
N THR A 107 11.07 8.08 15.94
CA THR A 107 12.02 8.60 16.92
C THR A 107 11.52 8.37 18.35
N VAL A 108 11.57 7.11 18.79
CA VAL A 108 11.75 6.78 20.21
C VAL A 108 13.11 6.09 20.31
N LEU A 109 14.15 6.89 20.56
CA LEU A 109 15.44 6.41 21.05
C LEU A 109 15.42 6.42 22.58
#